data_AF-A0A9E0RP45-F1
#
_entry.id   AF-A0A9E0RP45-F1
#
_cell.length_a   1.000
_cell.length_b   1.000
_cell.length_c   1.000
_cell.angle_alpha   90.00
_cell.angle_beta   90.00
_cell.angle_gamma   90.00
#
_symmetry.space_group_name_H-M   'P 1'
#
loop_
_entity.id
_entity.type
_entity.pdbx_description
1 polymer ?
#
loop_
_entity_poly.entity_id
_entity_poly.type
_entity_poly.pdbx_seq_one_letter_code
_entity_poly.pdbx_strand_id
1 'polypeptide(L)'
;MMSTVIRPAALAAMGCAFMAFSTSALADDHCPSPALSVPESPITTVDKQNYSLAETQVIFSDYVRKIAAATCSGGVGQLMHLRNTPDPTDRTILRINFDTIYSFLILDLTTPATITLPEANGRYQSAEVLDEEHYIPFIFDQPGSYELTQQNVGGRYAIV
;
A
#
# COMPACT_ATOMS: atom_id res chain seq x y z
N MET A 1 73.12 22.55 -29.65
CA MET A 1 73.52 21.90 -28.39
C MET A 1 72.27 21.67 -27.56
N MET A 2 72.09 20.44 -27.08
CA MET A 2 70.98 19.98 -26.24
C MET A 2 70.75 20.89 -25.01
N SER A 3 69.50 21.08 -24.60
CA SER A 3 68.96 20.36 -23.43
C SER A 3 67.55 20.82 -23.08
N THR A 4 66.68 19.82 -22.93
CA THR A 4 65.28 19.86 -22.49
C THR A 4 65.20 20.03 -20.97
N VAL A 5 64.26 20.83 -20.44
CA VAL A 5 63.64 20.62 -19.10
C VAL A 5 62.15 21.05 -19.17
N ILE A 6 61.32 20.32 -18.44
CA ILE A 6 59.87 20.09 -18.62
C ILE A 6 59.07 20.60 -17.39
N ARG A 7 57.85 21.13 -17.67
CA ARG A 7 56.56 21.17 -16.87
C ARG A 7 56.32 22.18 -15.74
N PRO A 8 55.04 22.45 -15.34
CA PRO A 8 53.74 22.19 -16.01
C PRO A 8 52.80 23.43 -16.09
N ALA A 9 51.81 23.40 -16.98
CA ALA A 9 50.72 24.37 -17.05
C ALA A 9 49.58 24.01 -16.07
N ALA A 10 49.13 24.99 -15.29
CA ALA A 10 48.02 24.86 -14.36
C ALA A 10 46.68 24.83 -15.11
N LEU A 11 45.85 23.84 -14.77
CA LEU A 11 44.50 23.64 -15.28
C LEU A 11 43.53 24.44 -14.39
N ALA A 12 42.95 25.52 -14.92
CA ALA A 12 41.89 26.27 -14.24
C ALA A 12 40.54 25.63 -14.55
N ALA A 13 39.91 25.01 -13.55
CA ALA A 13 38.59 24.42 -13.65
C ALA A 13 37.50 25.51 -13.57
N MET A 14 36.65 25.55 -14.61
CA MET A 14 35.48 26.41 -14.70
C MET A 14 34.34 25.78 -13.91
N GLY A 15 33.99 26.37 -12.75
CA GLY A 15 32.89 25.91 -11.91
C GLY A 15 31.54 26.30 -12.49
N CYS A 16 30.83 25.33 -13.10
CA CYS A 16 29.40 25.43 -13.34
C CYS A 16 28.65 25.21 -12.02
N ALA A 17 28.04 26.26 -11.48
CA ALA A 17 27.10 26.14 -10.38
C ALA A 17 25.81 25.46 -10.88
N PHE A 18 25.68 24.16 -10.62
CA PHE A 18 24.39 23.47 -10.68
C PHE A 18 23.57 23.89 -9.46
N MET A 19 22.58 24.77 -9.63
CA MET A 19 21.50 24.88 -8.66
C MET A 19 20.67 23.59 -8.74
N ALA A 20 20.90 22.69 -7.79
CA ALA A 20 19.99 21.59 -7.55
C ALA A 20 18.70 22.16 -6.94
N PHE A 21 17.61 22.13 -7.69
CA PHE A 21 16.28 22.21 -7.11
C PHE A 21 16.03 20.89 -6.37
N SER A 22 16.31 20.89 -5.08
CA SER A 22 15.85 19.84 -4.18
C SER A 22 14.33 19.95 -4.06
N THR A 23 13.59 19.16 -4.81
CA THR A 23 12.21 18.82 -4.44
C THR A 23 12.27 17.82 -3.29
N SER A 24 12.59 18.32 -2.09
CA SER A 24 12.25 17.61 -0.87
C SER A 24 10.73 17.69 -0.72
N ALA A 25 10.04 16.63 -1.13
CA ALA A 25 8.71 16.36 -0.62
C ALA A 25 8.86 16.25 0.90
N LEU A 26 8.31 17.21 1.63
CA LEU A 26 8.19 17.13 3.07
C LEU A 26 7.25 15.95 3.36
N ALA A 27 7.83 14.80 3.73
CA ALA A 27 7.11 13.92 4.63
C ALA A 27 7.00 14.71 5.94
N ASP A 28 5.82 15.26 6.23
CA ASP A 28 5.57 15.90 7.50
C ASP A 28 5.70 14.84 8.60
N ASP A 29 6.65 15.02 9.53
CA ASP A 29 6.90 14.17 10.72
C ASP A 29 5.72 14.12 11.72
N HIS A 30 4.51 14.53 11.31
CA HIS A 30 3.32 14.67 12.16
C HIS A 30 2.30 13.55 12.00
N CYS A 31 2.45 12.65 11.03
CA CYS A 31 1.55 11.52 10.86
C CYS A 31 1.88 10.40 11.87
N PRO A 32 0.89 9.73 12.47
CA PRO A 32 1.14 8.60 13.35
C PRO A 32 1.75 7.43 12.59
N SER A 33 2.53 6.61 13.28
CA SER A 33 3.07 5.37 12.72
C SER A 33 1.94 4.42 12.30
N PRO A 34 2.15 3.59 11.26
CA PRO A 34 1.21 2.55 10.87
C PRO A 34 0.86 1.64 12.05
N ALA A 35 -0.43 1.28 12.20
CA ALA A 35 -0.97 0.44 13.25
C ALA A 35 -0.64 -1.04 13.00
N LEU A 36 0.66 -1.33 12.97
CA LEU A 36 1.23 -2.67 12.86
C LEU A 36 1.82 -3.05 14.21
N SER A 37 1.23 -4.04 14.87
CA SER A 37 1.84 -4.70 16.02
C SER A 37 2.11 -6.15 15.66
N VAL A 38 3.39 -6.52 15.66
CA VAL A 38 3.79 -7.92 15.59
C VAL A 38 4.10 -8.33 17.03
N PRO A 39 3.19 -9.06 17.72
CA PRO A 39 3.49 -9.56 19.04
C PRO A 39 4.71 -10.49 18.94
N GLU A 40 5.60 -10.40 19.93
CA GLU A 40 6.74 -11.33 20.02
C GLU A 40 6.21 -12.76 20.08
N SER A 41 6.47 -13.51 19.02
CA SER A 41 5.94 -14.86 18.79
C SER A 41 7.11 -15.77 18.43
N PRO A 42 7.04 -17.08 18.75
CA PRO A 42 8.06 -18.02 18.28
C PRO A 42 8.18 -17.95 16.76
N ILE A 43 9.41 -18.06 16.26
CA ILE A 43 9.66 -18.11 14.81
C ILE A 43 8.95 -19.34 14.24
N THR A 44 7.93 -19.09 13.42
CA THR A 44 7.21 -20.14 12.70
C THR A 44 7.89 -20.40 11.36
N THR A 45 8.25 -21.67 11.09
CA THR A 45 8.74 -22.06 9.76
C THR A 45 7.57 -22.05 8.79
N VAL A 46 7.74 -21.43 7.62
CA VAL A 46 6.73 -21.42 6.56
C VAL A 46 6.78 -22.74 5.80
N ASP A 47 5.62 -23.39 5.68
CA ASP A 47 5.39 -24.62 4.94
C ASP A 47 4.14 -24.50 4.05
N LYS A 48 3.69 -25.60 3.45
CA LYS A 48 2.53 -25.58 2.54
C LYS A 48 1.22 -25.30 3.26
N GLN A 49 1.13 -25.59 4.56
CA GLN A 49 -0.08 -25.52 5.34
C GLN A 49 -0.31 -24.09 5.86
N ASN A 50 0.75 -23.33 6.12
CA ASN A 50 0.65 -21.95 6.62
C ASN A 50 1.05 -20.87 5.61
N TYR A 51 1.41 -21.25 4.37
CA TYR A 51 1.85 -20.31 3.34
C TYR A 51 0.80 -19.21 3.07
N SER A 52 -0.48 -19.55 2.92
CA SER A 52 -1.54 -18.58 2.61
C SER A 52 -1.64 -17.50 3.69
N LEU A 53 -1.59 -17.89 4.96
CA LEU A 53 -1.58 -16.96 6.08
C LEU A 53 -0.33 -16.09 6.08
N ALA A 54 0.85 -16.70 5.91
CA ALA A 54 2.12 -15.98 5.92
C ALA A 54 2.23 -14.95 4.78
N GLU A 55 1.81 -15.32 3.56
CA GLU A 55 1.79 -14.43 2.39
C GLU A 55 0.79 -13.29 2.58
N THR A 56 -0.42 -13.61 3.04
CA THR A 56 -1.49 -12.60 3.25
C THR A 56 -1.11 -11.61 4.35
N GLN A 57 -0.44 -12.03 5.42
CA GLN A 57 0.08 -11.12 6.45
C GLN A 57 1.10 -10.11 5.90
N VAL A 58 1.96 -10.52 4.95
CA VAL A 58 2.89 -9.60 4.26
C VAL A 58 2.11 -8.57 3.45
N ILE A 59 1.08 -9.02 2.71
CA ILE A 59 0.22 -8.16 1.89
C ILE A 59 -0.56 -7.18 2.77
N PHE A 60 -1.24 -7.64 3.81
CA PHE A 60 -2.02 -6.80 4.72
C PHE A 60 -1.12 -5.76 5.39
N SER A 61 0.07 -6.16 5.84
CA SER A 61 1.04 -5.24 6.41
C SER A 61 1.48 -4.15 5.43
N ASP A 62 1.62 -4.48 4.15
CA ASP A 62 1.93 -3.52 3.11
C ASP A 62 0.78 -2.53 2.85
N TYR A 63 -0.46 -3.02 2.82
CA TYR A 63 -1.63 -2.16 2.69
C TYR A 63 -1.83 -1.25 3.90
N VAL A 64 -1.62 -1.72 5.13
CA VAL A 64 -1.66 -0.84 6.32
C VAL A 64 -0.65 0.30 6.18
N ARG A 65 0.59 0.03 5.71
CA ARG A 65 1.59 1.08 5.46
C ARG A 65 1.16 2.05 4.37
N LYS A 66 0.66 1.53 3.24
CA LYS A 66 0.18 2.36 2.12
C LYS A 66 -0.97 3.26 2.54
N ILE A 67 -1.97 2.71 3.23
CA ILE A 67 -3.12 3.47 3.71
C ILE A 67 -2.67 4.51 4.75
N ALA A 68 -1.82 4.13 5.71
CA ALA A 68 -1.27 5.05 6.71
C ALA A 68 -0.58 6.26 6.06
N ALA A 69 0.28 6.01 5.06
CA ALA A 69 0.96 7.07 4.31
C ALA A 69 -0.02 7.94 3.51
N ALA A 70 -1.00 7.34 2.85
CA ALA A 70 -1.97 8.05 2.01
C ALA A 70 -2.99 8.89 2.82
N THR A 71 -3.24 8.51 4.07
CA THR A 71 -4.29 9.11 4.90
C THR A 71 -3.76 9.87 6.13
N CYS A 72 -2.44 9.91 6.33
CA CYS A 72 -1.80 10.46 7.52
C CYS A 72 -2.41 9.88 8.81
N SER A 73 -2.47 8.55 8.90
CA SER A 73 -3.16 7.82 9.96
C SER A 73 -2.43 6.51 10.32
N GLY A 74 -3.00 5.72 11.24
CA GLY A 74 -2.52 4.36 11.51
C GLY A 74 -2.85 3.34 10.41
N GLY A 75 -3.62 3.69 9.38
CA GLY A 75 -3.92 2.82 8.23
C GLY A 75 -5.02 1.77 8.44
N VAL A 76 -5.19 1.23 9.65
CA VAL A 76 -6.32 0.31 9.96
C VAL A 76 -7.61 1.12 10.17
N GLY A 77 -8.72 0.65 9.59
CA GLY A 77 -10.02 1.31 9.65
C GLY A 77 -10.12 2.58 8.78
N GLN A 78 -9.18 2.80 7.88
CA GLN A 78 -9.11 3.99 7.02
C GLN A 78 -9.18 3.60 5.54
N LEU A 79 -9.93 4.38 4.76
CA LEU A 79 -10.07 4.17 3.32
C LEU A 79 -8.98 4.92 2.56
N MET A 80 -8.15 4.20 1.81
CA MET A 80 -7.28 4.77 0.79
C MET A 80 -7.98 4.72 -0.56
N HIS A 81 -8.07 5.85 -1.25
CA HIS A 81 -8.71 5.94 -2.57
C HIS A 81 -7.67 6.14 -3.67
N LEU A 82 -7.67 5.25 -4.67
CA LEU A 82 -6.96 5.45 -5.94
C LEU A 82 -7.93 6.06 -6.96
N ARG A 83 -7.98 7.39 -7.01
CA ARG A 83 -9.00 8.14 -7.79
C ARG A 83 -8.70 8.28 -9.29
N ASN A 84 -7.52 7.84 -9.72
CA ASN A 84 -7.08 7.93 -11.10
C ASN A 84 -6.96 6.53 -11.71
N THR A 85 -7.06 6.45 -13.04
CA THR A 85 -6.70 5.23 -13.77
C THR A 85 -5.24 4.89 -13.52
N PRO A 86 -4.87 3.60 -13.45
CA PRO A 86 -3.49 3.21 -13.25
C PRO A 86 -2.55 3.72 -14.36
N ASP A 87 -1.28 3.94 -14.03
CA ASP A 87 -0.25 4.29 -14.99
C ASP A 87 0.04 3.08 -15.91
N PRO A 88 -0.10 3.21 -17.24
CA PRO A 88 0.13 2.10 -18.17
C PRO A 88 1.59 1.61 -18.21
N THR A 89 2.52 2.38 -17.66
CA THR A 89 3.93 2.01 -17.55
C THR A 89 4.25 1.26 -16.25
N ASP A 90 3.32 1.23 -15.28
CA ASP A 90 3.48 0.50 -14.02
C ASP A 90 3.54 -1.02 -14.29
N ARG A 91 4.54 -1.67 -13.69
CA ARG A 91 4.81 -3.11 -13.79
C ARG A 91 4.74 -3.83 -12.44
N THR A 92 4.26 -3.16 -11.40
CA THR A 92 4.11 -3.74 -10.06
C THR A 92 3.06 -4.86 -10.05
N ILE A 93 2.00 -4.73 -10.85
CA ILE A 93 0.96 -5.74 -11.04
C ILE A 93 0.98 -6.21 -12.50
N LEU A 94 1.18 -7.53 -12.70
CA LEU A 94 1.35 -8.13 -14.02
C LEU A 94 0.17 -7.87 -14.98
N ARG A 95 -1.05 -7.83 -14.43
CA ARG A 95 -2.28 -7.54 -15.17
C ARG A 95 -3.12 -6.54 -14.39
N ILE A 96 -2.75 -5.27 -14.49
CA ILE A 96 -3.50 -4.21 -13.85
C ILE A 96 -4.84 -4.00 -14.56
N ASN A 97 -5.90 -3.77 -13.78
CA ASN A 97 -7.22 -3.48 -14.30
C ASN A 97 -7.34 -1.98 -14.63
N PHE A 98 -7.74 -1.64 -15.86
CA PHE A 98 -7.94 -0.25 -16.31
C PHE A 98 -9.41 0.18 -16.35
N ASP A 99 -10.34 -0.72 -16.08
CA ASP A 99 -11.78 -0.48 -16.21
C ASP A 99 -12.40 0.19 -14.97
N THR A 100 -11.75 0.05 -13.80
CA THR A 100 -12.27 0.53 -12.52
C THR A 100 -11.22 1.28 -11.71
N ILE A 101 -11.67 2.26 -10.93
CA ILE A 101 -10.87 2.86 -9.84
C ILE A 101 -11.06 2.05 -8.56
N TYR A 102 -10.06 2.07 -7.68
CA TYR A 102 -10.04 1.23 -6.49
C TYR A 102 -10.03 2.06 -5.20
N SER A 103 -10.58 1.47 -4.15
CA SER A 103 -10.33 1.87 -2.77
C SER A 103 -9.85 0.65 -2.00
N PHE A 104 -9.07 0.87 -0.95
CA PHE A 104 -8.57 -0.19 -0.09
C PHE A 104 -8.77 0.16 1.38
N LEU A 105 -9.10 -0.85 2.17
CA LEU A 105 -9.35 -0.75 3.60
C LEU A 105 -8.86 -2.01 4.29
N ILE A 106 -8.14 -1.86 5.42
CA ILE A 106 -7.86 -2.97 6.34
C ILE A 106 -8.73 -2.81 7.58
N LEU A 107 -9.45 -3.86 7.96
CA LEU A 107 -10.32 -3.88 9.13
C LEU A 107 -9.73 -4.79 10.22
N ASP A 108 -9.78 -4.34 11.47
CA ASP A 108 -9.65 -5.18 12.66
C ASP A 108 -11.05 -5.47 13.20
N LEU A 109 -11.53 -6.70 12.98
CA LEU A 109 -12.88 -7.13 13.33
C LEU A 109 -13.02 -7.56 14.78
N THR A 110 -12.07 -7.23 15.67
CA THR A 110 -12.29 -7.33 17.14
C THR A 110 -13.56 -6.61 17.59
N THR A 111 -13.98 -5.59 16.83
CA THR A 111 -15.33 -5.05 16.84
C THR A 111 -15.96 -5.18 15.45
N PRO A 112 -17.27 -5.49 15.33
CA PRO A 112 -17.96 -5.51 14.04
C PRO A 112 -17.78 -4.21 13.24
N ALA A 113 -17.73 -4.33 11.91
CA ALA A 113 -17.65 -3.21 11.00
C ALA A 113 -18.82 -3.24 10.01
N THR A 114 -19.23 -2.10 9.47
CA THR A 114 -20.26 -2.03 8.42
C THR A 114 -19.69 -1.37 7.18
N ILE A 115 -19.77 -2.06 6.04
CA ILE A 115 -19.47 -1.49 4.72
C ILE A 115 -20.78 -1.04 4.09
N THR A 116 -20.82 0.21 3.65
CA THR A 116 -21.97 0.77 2.95
C THR A 116 -21.61 1.04 1.49
N LEU A 117 -22.29 0.35 0.57
CA LEU A 117 -22.25 0.67 -0.86
C LEU A 117 -23.38 1.66 -1.19
N PRO A 118 -23.07 2.87 -1.67
CA PRO A 118 -24.08 3.83 -2.06
C PRO A 118 -24.72 3.46 -3.41
N GLU A 119 -25.82 4.15 -3.74
CA GLU A 119 -26.36 4.12 -5.10
C GLU A 119 -25.31 4.65 -6.10
N ALA A 120 -24.96 3.83 -7.09
CA ALA A 120 -23.91 4.13 -8.07
C ALA A 120 -24.42 4.80 -9.35
N ASN A 121 -25.71 5.21 -9.39
CA ASN A 121 -26.35 5.85 -10.56
C ASN A 121 -26.12 5.09 -11.89
N GLY A 122 -26.22 3.76 -11.84
CA GLY A 122 -26.01 2.89 -13.00
C GLY A 122 -24.55 2.59 -13.35
N ARG A 123 -23.57 3.06 -12.56
CA ARG A 123 -22.16 2.66 -12.68
C ARG A 123 -21.91 1.34 -11.95
N TYR A 124 -20.94 0.58 -12.43
CA TYR A 124 -20.46 -0.61 -11.73
C TYR A 124 -19.73 -0.24 -10.44
N GLN A 125 -20.03 -0.96 -9.37
CA GLN A 125 -19.36 -0.88 -8.07
C GLN A 125 -19.40 -2.25 -7.40
N SER A 126 -18.32 -2.62 -6.73
CA SER A 126 -18.28 -3.80 -5.87
C SER A 126 -17.37 -3.57 -4.66
N ALA A 127 -17.58 -4.37 -3.61
CA ALA A 127 -16.67 -4.52 -2.48
C ALA A 127 -16.35 -6.02 -2.32
N GLU A 128 -15.10 -6.38 -2.54
CA GLU A 128 -14.58 -7.74 -2.37
C GLU A 128 -13.92 -7.83 -1.00
N VAL A 129 -14.36 -8.75 -0.15
CA VAL A 129 -13.80 -8.93 1.19
C VAL A 129 -12.91 -10.16 1.17
N LEU A 130 -11.65 -10.01 1.58
CA LEU A 130 -10.71 -11.13 1.76
C LEU A 130 -10.32 -11.28 3.23
N ASP A 131 -10.22 -12.52 3.70
CA ASP A 131 -9.74 -12.87 5.03
C ASP A 131 -8.20 -13.03 5.08
N GLU A 132 -7.69 -13.37 6.26
CA GLU A 132 -6.25 -13.56 6.51
C GLU A 132 -5.64 -14.80 5.84
N GLU A 133 -6.45 -15.72 5.32
CA GLU A 133 -6.01 -16.94 4.64
C GLU A 133 -6.25 -16.88 3.12
N HIS A 134 -6.47 -15.67 2.57
CA HIS A 134 -6.71 -15.43 1.15
C HIS A 134 -8.04 -16.02 0.64
N TYR A 135 -9.01 -16.24 1.53
CA TYR A 135 -10.36 -16.63 1.14
C TYR A 135 -11.22 -15.39 0.91
N ILE A 136 -12.14 -15.46 -0.06
CA ILE A 136 -13.09 -14.38 -0.39
C ILE A 136 -14.47 -14.80 0.13
N PRO A 137 -14.83 -14.48 1.40
CA PRO A 137 -16.15 -14.80 1.94
C PRO A 137 -17.28 -14.02 1.27
N PHE A 138 -17.01 -12.78 0.80
CA PHE A 138 -18.04 -11.91 0.24
C PHE A 138 -17.57 -11.12 -0.97
N ILE A 139 -18.49 -10.95 -1.92
CA ILE A 139 -18.44 -9.92 -2.96
C ILE A 139 -19.79 -9.24 -2.93
N PHE A 140 -19.83 -7.97 -2.54
CA PHE A 140 -21.04 -7.15 -2.56
C PHE A 140 -21.06 -6.31 -3.83
N ASP A 141 -22.14 -6.36 -4.61
CA ASP A 141 -22.26 -5.63 -5.88
C ASP A 141 -23.57 -4.81 -5.98
N GLN A 142 -24.36 -4.78 -4.90
CA GLN A 142 -25.59 -3.99 -4.80
C GLN A 142 -25.42 -2.87 -3.76
N PRO A 143 -26.15 -1.75 -3.91
CA PRO A 143 -26.29 -0.76 -2.85
C PRO A 143 -26.84 -1.40 -1.58
N GLY A 144 -26.27 -1.06 -0.43
CA GLY A 144 -26.66 -1.65 0.84
C GLY A 144 -25.65 -1.46 1.95
N SER A 145 -26.03 -1.87 3.16
CA SER A 145 -25.17 -1.91 4.34
C SER A 145 -24.89 -3.37 4.70
N TYR A 146 -23.62 -3.73 4.77
CA TYR A 146 -23.15 -5.09 4.99
C TYR A 146 -22.30 -5.15 6.25
N GLU A 147 -22.73 -5.93 7.24
CA GLU A 147 -21.99 -6.11 8.49
C GLU A 147 -20.93 -7.21 8.33
N LEU A 148 -19.70 -6.88 8.72
CA LEU A 148 -18.56 -7.78 8.77
C LEU A 148 -18.22 -8.07 10.24
N THR A 149 -18.05 -9.35 10.55
CA THR A 149 -17.71 -9.87 11.88
C THR A 149 -16.63 -10.93 11.74
N GLN A 150 -15.89 -11.22 12.81
CA GLN A 150 -14.90 -12.32 12.75
C GLN A 150 -15.54 -13.65 12.34
N GLN A 151 -16.76 -13.91 12.82
CA GLN A 151 -17.46 -15.15 12.53
C GLN A 151 -17.85 -15.30 11.06
N ASN A 152 -18.29 -14.22 10.41
CA ASN A 152 -18.78 -14.30 9.03
C ASN A 152 -17.65 -14.15 7.99
N VAL A 153 -16.58 -13.41 8.32
CA VAL A 153 -15.40 -13.29 7.46
C VAL A 153 -14.49 -14.51 7.60
N GLY A 154 -14.38 -15.08 8.81
CA GLY A 154 -13.50 -16.24 9.08
C GLY A 154 -12.16 -15.87 9.72
N GLY A 155 -11.88 -14.59 9.95
CA GLY A 155 -10.62 -14.10 10.53
C GLY A 155 -10.80 -12.82 11.34
N ARG A 156 -9.75 -12.42 12.08
CA ARG A 156 -9.74 -11.15 12.81
C ARG A 156 -9.60 -9.98 11.86
N TYR A 157 -8.72 -10.11 10.87
CA TYR A 157 -8.47 -9.04 9.91
C TYR A 157 -9.17 -9.33 8.57
N ALA A 158 -9.56 -8.26 7.88
CA ALA A 158 -10.06 -8.32 6.53
C ALA A 158 -9.47 -7.19 5.70
N ILE A 159 -9.26 -7.44 4.41
CA ILE A 159 -9.07 -6.38 3.40
C ILE A 159 -10.34 -6.25 2.58
N VAL A 160 -10.70 -5.00 2.24
CA VAL A 160 -11.79 -4.62 1.34
C VAL A 160 -11.28 -3.66 0.29
#